data_AF-A0A946AQC0-F1
#
_entry.id   AF-A0A946AQC0-F1
#
_cell.length_a   1.000
_cell.length_b   1.000
_cell.length_c   1.000
_cell.angle_alpha   90.00
_cell.angle_beta   90.00
_cell.angle_gamma   90.00
#
_symmetry.space_group_name_H-M   'P 1'
#
loop_
_entity.id
_entity.type
_entity.pdbx_description
1 polymer ?
#
loop_
_entity_poly.entity_id
_entity_poly.type
_entity_poly.pdbx_seq_one_letter_code
_entity_poly.pdbx_strand_id
1 'polypeptide(L)'
;EKVVEKGYSRIPVYDEHIDTITGILYVKDLLPHIQKIKFNWVSLLRDPYFVPENKKLDDLLNEFQSKRIHLAIVVDEYGGTSGVVSLEDVIEEIVGEISDEFDEDDLMFSKIDDHTFVMEGKTYLKDFYRIMSMKDPKPFEDKKGESETIAGFVLEHLGYFPKTKTSFSFHGYTFVVEATDRKRIKQIKVTKHSK
;
A
#
# COMPACT_ATOMS: atom_id res chain seq x y z
N GLU A 1 6.51 -21.09 20.66
CA GLU A 1 5.14 -20.61 20.90
C GLU A 1 5.03 -19.10 20.69
N LYS A 2 5.59 -18.25 21.57
CA LYS A 2 5.49 -16.77 21.46
C LYS A 2 5.94 -16.15 20.12
N VAL A 3 6.97 -16.69 19.48
CA VAL A 3 7.49 -16.20 18.19
C VAL A 3 6.55 -16.54 17.03
N VAL A 4 5.96 -17.73 17.05
CA VAL A 4 5.11 -18.26 15.96
C VAL A 4 3.76 -17.54 15.93
N GLU A 5 3.23 -17.18 17.09
CA GLU A 5 1.95 -16.46 17.22
C GLU A 5 2.02 -15.03 16.66
N LYS A 6 3.19 -14.38 16.72
CA LYS A 6 3.37 -12.97 16.36
C LYS A 6 3.68 -12.75 14.87
N GLY A 7 4.13 -13.77 14.14
CA GLY A 7 4.36 -13.70 12.68
C GLY A 7 5.55 -12.84 12.21
N TYR A 8 6.33 -12.21 13.10
CA TYR A 8 7.47 -11.38 12.71
C TYR A 8 8.68 -12.20 12.24
N SER A 9 9.36 -11.73 11.20
CA SER A 9 10.58 -12.38 10.70
C SER A 9 11.84 -12.05 11.51
N ARG A 10 11.87 -10.88 12.17
CA ARG A 10 13.02 -10.34 12.91
C ARG A 10 12.52 -9.69 14.18
N ILE A 11 13.20 -9.93 15.30
CA ILE A 11 12.77 -9.47 16.62
C ILE A 11 13.97 -8.83 17.33
N PRO A 12 13.90 -7.52 17.66
CA PRO A 12 14.88 -6.90 18.56
C PRO A 12 14.82 -7.54 19.94
N VAL A 13 15.98 -7.81 20.51
CA VAL A 13 16.15 -8.35 21.85
C VAL A 13 16.88 -7.32 22.69
N TYR A 14 16.34 -7.04 23.87
CA TYR A 14 16.89 -6.09 24.82
C TYR A 14 17.14 -6.76 26.17
N ASP A 15 18.02 -6.15 26.96
CA ASP A 15 18.31 -6.57 28.33
C ASP A 15 17.77 -5.54 29.32
N GLU A 16 16.83 -5.96 30.16
CA GLU A 16 16.12 -5.18 31.19
C GLU A 16 15.33 -3.94 30.71
N HIS A 17 15.92 -3.11 29.85
CA HIS A 17 15.40 -1.86 29.31
C HIS A 17 15.37 -1.88 27.78
N ILE A 18 14.30 -1.31 27.19
CA ILE A 18 14.13 -1.24 25.73
C ILE A 18 15.27 -0.48 25.03
N ASP A 19 15.91 0.45 25.73
CA ASP A 19 17.05 1.21 25.23
C ASP A 19 18.34 0.38 25.14
N THR A 20 18.38 -0.79 25.79
CA THR A 20 19.54 -1.68 25.82
C THR A 20 19.35 -2.85 24.86
N ILE A 21 19.36 -2.56 23.56
CA ILE A 21 19.25 -3.59 22.52
C ILE A 21 20.55 -4.42 22.46
N THR A 22 20.44 -5.71 22.77
CA THR A 22 21.55 -6.66 22.78
C THR A 22 21.69 -7.42 21.46
N GLY A 23 20.66 -7.40 20.60
CA GLY A 23 20.76 -7.97 19.26
C GLY A 23 19.44 -8.10 18.53
N ILE A 24 19.51 -8.66 17.32
CA ILE A 24 18.35 -8.96 16.49
C ILE A 24 18.27 -10.47 16.28
N LEU A 25 17.15 -11.06 16.66
CA LEU A 25 16.85 -12.46 16.45
C LEU A 25 16.14 -12.65 15.11
N TYR A 26 16.75 -13.44 14.22
CA TYR A 26 16.13 -13.84 12.95
C TYR A 26 15.36 -15.14 13.17
N VAL A 27 14.04 -15.12 12.96
CA VAL A 27 13.19 -16.29 13.27
C VAL A 27 13.56 -17.49 12.41
N LYS A 28 13.99 -17.27 11.16
CA LYS A 28 14.48 -18.35 10.29
C LYS A 28 15.68 -19.11 10.88
N ASP A 29 16.51 -18.45 11.68
CA ASP A 29 17.69 -19.05 12.29
C ASP A 29 17.31 -19.97 13.48
N LEU A 30 16.08 -19.86 14.00
CA LEU A 30 15.52 -20.78 14.98
C LEU A 30 15.00 -22.09 14.36
N LEU A 31 14.64 -22.09 13.07
CA LEU A 31 14.00 -23.24 12.41
C LEU A 31 14.84 -24.53 12.52
N PRO A 32 16.17 -24.51 12.34
CA PRO A 32 17.01 -25.71 12.51
C PRO A 32 17.08 -26.25 13.94
N HIS A 33 16.57 -25.51 14.92
CA HIS A 33 16.69 -25.83 16.35
C HIS A 33 15.34 -26.05 17.03
N ILE A 34 14.23 -26.02 16.28
CA ILE A 34 12.87 -26.07 16.82
C ILE A 34 12.55 -27.36 17.59
N GLN A 35 13.24 -28.45 17.28
CA GLN A 35 13.08 -29.76 17.96
C GLN A 35 13.99 -29.93 19.19
N LYS A 36 14.89 -28.98 19.46
CA LYS A 36 15.81 -29.07 20.60
C LYS A 36 15.11 -28.57 21.87
N ILE A 37 15.02 -29.44 22.88
CA ILE A 37 14.38 -29.13 24.18
C ILE A 37 15.18 -28.09 24.97
N LYS A 38 16.52 -28.08 24.84
CA LYS A 38 17.41 -27.08 25.44
C LYS A 38 18.31 -26.52 24.36
N PHE A 39 18.12 -25.23 24.06
CA PHE A 39 18.91 -24.53 23.07
C PHE A 39 19.17 -23.09 23.53
N ASN A 40 20.44 -22.66 23.52
CA ASN A 40 20.80 -21.29 23.81
C ASN A 40 20.58 -20.44 22.56
N TRP A 41 19.36 -19.93 22.38
CA TRP A 41 19.01 -19.11 21.22
C TRP A 41 19.70 -17.75 21.22
N VAL A 42 20.23 -17.29 22.35
CA VAL A 42 20.98 -16.02 22.46
C VAL A 42 22.22 -16.02 21.57
N SER A 43 22.81 -17.20 21.31
CA SER A 43 23.97 -17.30 20.40
C SER A 43 23.61 -17.06 18.92
N LEU A 44 22.33 -16.94 18.57
CA LEU A 44 21.86 -16.61 17.22
C LEU A 44 21.61 -15.11 17.03
N LEU A 45 21.75 -14.30 18.09
CA LEU A 45 21.59 -12.87 17.98
C LEU A 45 22.63 -12.30 17.03
N ARG A 46 22.15 -11.45 16.13
CA ARG A 46 22.99 -10.66 15.24
C ARG A 46 23.14 -9.25 15.79
N ASP A 47 24.26 -8.61 15.45
CA ASP A 47 24.53 -7.24 15.85
C ASP A 47 23.40 -6.31 15.37
N PRO A 48 22.86 -5.46 16.26
CA PRO A 48 21.85 -4.48 15.89
C PRO A 48 22.49 -3.37 15.05
N TYR A 49 21.71 -2.83 14.10
CA TYR A 49 22.09 -1.67 13.32
C TYR A 49 21.33 -0.45 13.80
N PHE A 50 22.04 0.59 14.23
CA PHE A 50 21.43 1.80 14.78
C PHE A 50 21.46 2.94 13.77
N VAL A 51 20.36 3.68 13.71
CA VAL A 51 20.21 4.86 12.84
C VAL A 51 19.56 6.00 13.61
N PRO A 52 19.98 7.25 13.41
CA PRO A 52 19.33 8.39 14.05
C PRO A 52 17.99 8.70 13.37
N GLU A 53 17.03 9.22 14.14
CA GLU A 53 15.68 9.55 13.67
C GLU A 53 15.65 10.55 12.50
N ASN A 54 16.64 11.46 12.44
CA ASN A 54 16.74 12.47 11.38
C ASN A 54 17.44 11.98 10.10
N LYS A 55 17.77 10.68 10.01
CA LYS A 55 18.42 10.12 8.82
C LYS A 55 17.48 10.16 7.62
N LYS A 56 17.99 10.54 6.46
CA LYS A 56 17.19 10.53 5.23
C LYS A 56 16.93 9.10 4.75
N LEU A 57 15.74 8.88 4.21
CA LEU A 57 15.29 7.57 3.74
C LEU A 57 16.08 7.05 2.54
N ASP A 58 16.51 7.91 1.61
CA ASP A 58 17.36 7.55 0.48
C ASP A 58 18.73 7.02 0.92
N ASP A 59 19.36 7.67 1.89
CA ASP A 59 20.59 7.20 2.51
C ASP A 59 20.38 5.88 3.27
N LEU A 60 19.27 5.75 4.00
CA LEU A 60 18.93 4.54 4.74
C LEU A 60 18.68 3.34 3.81
N LEU A 61 17.99 3.54 2.68
CA LEU A 61 17.76 2.52 1.66
C LEU A 61 19.08 1.99 1.10
N ASN A 62 20.00 2.89 0.75
CA ASN A 62 21.33 2.54 0.24
C ASN A 62 22.13 1.72 1.28
N GLU A 63 22.02 2.05 2.57
CA GLU A 63 22.67 1.30 3.63
C GLU A 63 22.08 -0.10 3.82
N PHE A 64 20.75 -0.22 3.80
CA PHE A 64 20.09 -1.52 3.85
C PHE A 64 20.51 -2.43 2.69
N GLN A 65 20.56 -1.91 1.47
CA GLN A 65 20.98 -2.67 0.29
C GLN A 65 22.47 -3.08 0.35
N SER A 66 23.36 -2.12 0.63
CA SER A 66 24.81 -2.35 0.64
C SER A 66 25.24 -3.29 1.76
N LYS A 67 24.67 -3.15 2.95
CA LYS A 67 25.00 -3.98 4.13
C LYS A 67 24.17 -5.26 4.20
N ARG A 68 23.18 -5.44 3.32
CA ARG A 68 22.21 -6.54 3.33
C ARG A 68 21.48 -6.66 4.67
N ILE A 69 21.06 -5.52 5.21
CA ILE A 69 20.32 -5.38 6.47
C ILE A 69 18.87 -5.03 6.14
N HIS A 70 17.93 -5.57 6.92
CA HIS A 70 16.49 -5.40 6.68
C HIS A 70 15.74 -4.82 7.89
N LEU A 71 16.43 -4.56 9.00
CA LEU A 71 15.86 -3.97 10.20
C LEU A 71 16.94 -3.13 10.88
N ALA A 72 16.59 -1.90 11.23
CA ALA A 72 17.39 -1.01 12.06
C ALA A 72 16.63 -0.59 13.32
N ILE A 73 17.38 -0.28 14.36
CA ILE A 73 16.88 0.36 15.58
C ILE A 73 17.04 1.87 15.40
N VAL A 74 15.95 2.60 15.57
CA VAL A 74 15.93 4.06 15.50
C VAL A 74 16.25 4.60 16.88
N VAL A 75 17.23 5.51 16.96
CA VAL A 75 17.65 6.15 18.20
C VAL A 75 17.43 7.66 18.17
N ASP A 76 17.08 8.20 19.33
CA ASP A 76 17.00 9.64 19.55
C ASP A 76 18.39 10.26 19.81
N GLU A 77 18.39 11.57 20.07
CA GLU A 77 19.60 12.37 20.32
C GLU A 77 20.29 12.04 21.66
N TYR A 78 19.58 11.37 22.57
CA TYR A 78 20.05 10.98 23.90
C TYR A 78 20.47 9.51 23.96
N GLY A 79 20.36 8.77 22.84
CA GLY A 79 20.66 7.35 22.74
C GLY A 79 19.53 6.43 23.20
N GLY A 80 18.34 6.98 23.44
CA GLY A 80 17.12 6.20 23.68
C GLY A 80 16.62 5.55 22.40
N THR A 81 15.95 4.40 22.52
CA THR A 81 15.34 3.71 21.37
C THR A 81 13.99 4.33 21.06
N SER A 82 13.90 5.07 19.95
CA SER A 82 12.64 5.64 19.45
C SER A 82 11.75 4.58 18.79
N GLY A 83 12.36 3.54 18.21
CA GLY A 83 11.61 2.48 17.54
C GLY A 83 12.46 1.61 16.63
N VAL A 84 11.82 1.03 15.62
CA VAL A 84 12.48 0.24 14.57
C VAL A 84 11.99 0.66 13.21
N VAL A 85 12.83 0.46 12.19
CA VAL A 85 12.50 0.68 10.79
C VAL A 85 12.96 -0.50 9.97
N SER A 86 12.09 -1.01 9.09
CA SER A 86 12.40 -2.12 8.19
C SER A 86 12.73 -1.62 6.79
N LEU A 87 13.38 -2.47 5.99
CA LEU A 87 13.64 -2.16 4.59
C LEU A 87 12.33 -1.99 3.81
N GLU A 88 11.33 -2.80 4.17
CA GLU A 88 9.99 -2.77 3.62
C GLU A 88 9.33 -1.40 3.83
N ASP A 89 9.36 -0.85 5.06
CA ASP A 89 8.81 0.49 5.38
C ASP A 89 9.52 1.60 4.58
N VAL A 90 10.85 1.51 4.43
CA VAL A 90 11.63 2.51 3.68
C VAL A 90 11.29 2.48 2.20
N ILE A 91 11.08 1.29 1.63
CA ILE A 91 10.66 1.15 0.22
C ILE A 91 9.26 1.72 0.04
N GLU A 92 8.33 1.39 0.94
CA GLU A 92 6.95 1.88 0.89
C GLU A 92 6.87 3.41 0.98
N GLU A 93 7.64 4.05 1.85
CA GLU A 93 7.64 5.52 1.94
C GLU A 93 8.28 6.21 0.72
N ILE A 94 9.26 5.56 0.07
CA ILE A 94 9.93 6.11 -1.13
C ILE A 94 9.10 5.89 -2.39
N VAL A 95 8.53 4.70 -2.54
CA VAL A 95 7.83 4.28 -3.77
C VAL A 95 6.32 4.55 -3.66
N GLY A 96 5.78 4.64 -2.45
CA GLY A 96 4.35 4.48 -2.15
C GLY A 96 3.99 3.00 -2.01
N GLU A 97 2.72 2.71 -1.71
CA GLU A 97 2.19 1.37 -1.93
C GLU A 97 2.44 1.00 -3.40
N ILE A 98 3.33 0.02 -3.62
CA ILE A 98 3.48 -0.58 -4.94
C ILE A 98 2.22 -1.42 -5.13
N SER A 99 1.15 -0.77 -5.58
CA SER A 99 -0.04 -1.46 -6.05
C SER A 99 0.41 -2.36 -7.20
N ASP A 100 0.55 -3.65 -6.92
CA ASP A 100 0.71 -4.64 -7.97
C ASP A 100 -0.51 -4.54 -8.90
N GLU A 101 -0.35 -4.81 -10.19
CA GLU A 101 -1.48 -4.79 -11.16
C GLU A 101 -2.56 -5.85 -10.83
N PHE A 102 -2.37 -6.61 -9.74
CA PHE A 102 -3.18 -7.73 -9.29
C PHE A 102 -3.79 -7.57 -7.89
N ASP A 103 -3.45 -6.55 -7.10
CA ASP A 103 -4.04 -6.40 -5.77
C ASP A 103 -5.46 -5.82 -5.87
N GLU A 104 -6.44 -6.59 -5.38
CA GLU A 104 -7.87 -6.24 -5.35
C GLU A 104 -8.26 -5.45 -4.09
N ASP A 105 -7.36 -5.35 -3.11
CA ASP A 105 -7.73 -4.96 -1.74
C ASP A 105 -7.65 -3.46 -1.41
N ASP A 106 -7.17 -2.60 -2.32
CA ASP A 106 -7.04 -1.15 -2.04
C ASP A 106 -7.93 -0.23 -2.92
N LEU A 107 -8.92 -0.82 -3.60
CA LEU A 107 -9.87 -0.03 -4.37
C LEU A 107 -10.87 0.66 -3.44
N MET A 108 -10.63 1.95 -3.18
CA MET A 108 -11.54 2.86 -2.47
C MET A 108 -12.84 3.09 -3.27
N PHE A 109 -13.75 2.12 -3.26
CA PHE A 109 -15.09 2.24 -3.81
C PHE A 109 -16.15 1.78 -2.81
N SER A 110 -17.32 2.43 -2.86
CA SER A 110 -18.50 2.04 -2.08
C SER A 110 -19.52 1.40 -3.01
N LYS A 111 -19.86 0.14 -2.75
CA LYS A 111 -20.99 -0.53 -3.40
C LYS A 111 -22.31 -0.04 -2.76
N ILE A 112 -23.16 0.63 -3.54
CA ILE A 112 -24.52 1.03 -3.09
C ILE A 112 -25.47 -0.15 -3.22
N ASP A 113 -25.43 -0.83 -4.36
CA ASP A 113 -26.18 -2.05 -4.65
C ASP A 113 -25.44 -2.91 -5.69
N ASP A 114 -26.06 -3.98 -6.20
CA ASP A 114 -25.43 -4.92 -7.14
C ASP A 114 -25.04 -4.32 -8.50
N HIS A 115 -25.52 -3.12 -8.82
CA HIS A 115 -25.31 -2.47 -10.11
C HIS A 115 -24.79 -1.03 -9.98
N THR A 116 -24.81 -0.47 -8.78
CA THR A 116 -24.42 0.92 -8.51
C THR A 116 -23.26 1.00 -7.53
N PHE A 117 -22.20 1.69 -7.96
CA PHE A 117 -20.96 1.87 -7.23
C PHE A 117 -20.58 3.35 -7.21
N VAL A 118 -19.97 3.81 -6.12
CA VAL A 118 -19.33 5.12 -6.00
C VAL A 118 -17.83 4.91 -5.91
N MET A 119 -17.08 5.52 -6.83
CA MET A 119 -15.63 5.40 -6.92
C MET A 119 -14.99 6.78 -6.82
N GLU A 120 -13.73 6.82 -6.38
CA GLU A 120 -12.93 8.04 -6.49
C GLU A 120 -12.65 8.39 -7.95
N GLY A 121 -12.58 9.68 -8.26
CA GLY A 121 -12.25 10.13 -9.62
C GLY A 121 -10.88 9.65 -10.11
N LYS A 122 -9.96 9.37 -9.17
CA LYS A 122 -8.61 8.87 -9.46
C LYS A 122 -8.57 7.37 -9.78
N THR A 123 -9.67 6.62 -9.60
CA THR A 123 -9.73 5.19 -9.91
C THR A 123 -9.34 4.95 -11.38
N TYR A 124 -8.41 4.02 -11.62
CA TYR A 124 -7.97 3.68 -12.97
C TYR A 124 -9.09 3.00 -13.75
N LEU A 125 -9.09 3.16 -15.07
CA LEU A 125 -10.10 2.56 -15.94
C LEU A 125 -10.06 1.02 -15.90
N LYS A 126 -8.86 0.44 -15.83
CA LYS A 126 -8.68 -1.00 -15.65
C LYS A 126 -9.41 -1.52 -14.40
N ASP A 127 -9.27 -0.82 -13.28
CA ASP A 127 -9.96 -1.16 -12.03
C ASP A 127 -11.46 -0.98 -12.14
N PHE A 128 -11.90 0.11 -12.76
CA PHE A 128 -13.32 0.32 -13.06
C PHE A 128 -13.91 -0.87 -13.84
N TYR A 129 -13.22 -1.39 -14.85
CA TYR A 129 -13.68 -2.56 -15.60
C TYR A 129 -13.79 -3.81 -14.73
N ARG A 130 -12.79 -4.04 -13.85
CA ARG A 130 -12.76 -5.14 -12.89
C ARG A 130 -13.92 -5.04 -11.89
N ILE A 131 -14.08 -3.89 -11.22
CA ILE A 131 -15.15 -3.61 -10.25
C ILE A 131 -16.53 -3.85 -10.87
N MET A 132 -16.74 -3.37 -12.10
CA MET A 132 -18.03 -3.52 -12.80
C MET A 132 -18.23 -4.91 -13.44
N SER A 133 -17.27 -5.83 -13.26
CA SER A 133 -17.23 -7.15 -13.90
C SER A 133 -17.52 -7.05 -15.40
N MET A 134 -16.80 -6.14 -16.07
CA MET A 134 -17.01 -5.80 -17.47
C MET A 134 -16.35 -6.85 -18.37
N LYS A 135 -17.15 -7.53 -19.20
CA LYS A 135 -16.66 -8.57 -20.12
C LYS A 135 -15.95 -8.02 -21.35
N ASP A 136 -16.34 -6.82 -21.80
CA ASP A 136 -15.79 -6.17 -22.99
C ASP A 136 -15.53 -4.69 -22.73
N PRO A 137 -14.27 -4.33 -22.36
CA PRO A 137 -13.89 -2.94 -22.12
C PRO A 137 -13.52 -2.18 -23.40
N LYS A 138 -13.50 -2.81 -24.59
CA LYS A 138 -13.08 -2.15 -25.84
C LYS A 138 -13.78 -0.81 -26.11
N PRO A 139 -15.11 -0.66 -25.91
CA PRO A 139 -15.76 0.62 -26.16
C PRO A 139 -15.23 1.76 -25.27
N PHE A 140 -14.78 1.45 -24.07
CA PHE A 140 -14.17 2.42 -23.16
C PHE A 140 -12.73 2.71 -23.59
N GLU A 141 -11.94 1.69 -23.95
CA GLU A 141 -10.57 1.84 -24.47
C GLU A 141 -10.51 2.68 -25.74
N ASP A 142 -11.44 2.48 -26.67
CA ASP A 142 -11.52 3.26 -27.92
C ASP A 142 -11.87 4.73 -27.67
N LYS A 143 -12.52 5.05 -26.53
CA LYS A 143 -13.03 6.38 -26.21
C LYS A 143 -12.24 7.11 -25.11
N LYS A 144 -11.36 6.42 -24.37
CA LYS A 144 -10.62 7.01 -23.24
C LYS A 144 -9.59 8.06 -23.64
N GLY A 145 -9.17 8.11 -24.91
CA GLY A 145 -8.10 9.01 -25.35
C GLY A 145 -6.80 8.71 -24.60
N GLU A 146 -6.15 9.75 -24.08
CA GLU A 146 -4.93 9.64 -23.25
C GLU A 146 -5.25 9.43 -21.76
N SER A 147 -6.52 9.35 -21.38
CA SER A 147 -6.91 9.19 -19.98
C SER A 147 -6.79 7.76 -19.50
N GLU A 148 -6.23 7.60 -18.29
CA GLU A 148 -6.12 6.31 -17.59
C GLU A 148 -7.06 6.19 -16.39
N THR A 149 -7.77 7.25 -16.03
CA THR A 149 -8.67 7.29 -14.85
C THR A 149 -10.13 7.53 -15.24
N ILE A 150 -11.05 7.16 -14.37
CA ILE A 150 -12.49 7.37 -14.58
C ILE A 150 -12.84 8.86 -14.67
N ALA A 151 -12.21 9.73 -13.87
CA ALA A 151 -12.40 11.18 -14.02
C ALA A 151 -11.87 11.70 -15.35
N GLY A 152 -10.72 11.20 -15.80
CA GLY A 152 -10.17 11.52 -17.12
C GLY A 152 -11.15 11.12 -18.22
N PHE A 153 -11.64 9.87 -18.20
CA PHE A 153 -12.66 9.40 -19.14
C PHE A 153 -13.93 10.27 -19.14
N VAL A 154 -14.43 10.66 -17.97
CA VAL A 154 -15.59 11.58 -17.86
C VAL A 154 -15.29 12.93 -18.52
N LEU A 155 -14.09 13.48 -18.31
CA LEU A 155 -13.68 14.75 -18.92
C LEU A 155 -13.51 14.64 -20.44
N GLU A 156 -12.88 13.57 -20.93
CA GLU A 156 -12.74 13.27 -22.36
C GLU A 156 -14.09 13.07 -23.04
N HIS A 157 -15.03 12.40 -22.35
CA HIS A 157 -16.36 12.17 -22.88
C HIS A 157 -17.19 13.47 -22.95
N LEU A 158 -17.10 14.32 -21.93
CA LEU A 158 -17.87 15.56 -21.84
C LEU A 158 -17.24 16.73 -22.61
N GLY A 159 -15.91 16.77 -22.73
CA GLY A 159 -15.15 17.86 -23.35
C GLY A 159 -15.06 19.14 -22.52
N TYR A 160 -15.53 19.13 -21.26
CA TYR A 160 -15.46 20.26 -20.33
C TYR A 160 -15.45 19.78 -18.88
N PHE A 161 -15.09 20.65 -17.94
CA PHE A 161 -15.12 20.33 -16.51
C PHE A 161 -16.57 20.35 -15.96
N PRO A 162 -17.14 19.21 -15.54
CA PRO A 162 -18.54 19.13 -15.15
C PRO A 162 -18.84 19.76 -13.79
N LYS A 163 -20.11 20.11 -13.57
CA LYS A 163 -20.62 20.45 -12.24
C LYS A 163 -21.06 19.17 -11.51
N THR A 164 -21.16 19.25 -10.19
CA THR A 164 -21.79 18.20 -9.39
C THR A 164 -23.20 17.93 -9.90
N LYS A 165 -23.59 16.65 -9.90
CA LYS A 165 -24.83 16.08 -10.46
C LYS A 165 -24.92 16.07 -11.98
N THR A 166 -23.90 16.51 -12.72
CA THR A 166 -23.83 16.23 -14.17
C THR A 166 -23.80 14.72 -14.37
N SER A 167 -24.63 14.23 -15.29
CA SER A 167 -24.73 12.81 -15.62
C SER A 167 -24.76 12.57 -17.12
N PHE A 168 -24.23 11.44 -17.54
CA PHE A 168 -24.33 10.97 -18.92
C PHE A 168 -24.35 9.43 -18.96
N SER A 169 -24.77 8.87 -20.10
CA SER A 169 -24.80 7.43 -20.31
C SER A 169 -23.84 7.02 -21.41
N PHE A 170 -23.15 5.91 -21.22
CA PHE A 170 -22.21 5.34 -22.17
C PHE A 170 -22.23 3.81 -22.10
N HIS A 171 -22.52 3.15 -23.22
CA HIS A 171 -22.48 1.68 -23.37
C HIS A 171 -23.16 0.88 -22.25
N GLY A 172 -24.35 1.32 -21.81
CA GLY A 172 -25.11 0.63 -20.75
C GLY A 172 -24.69 1.01 -19.33
N TYR A 173 -23.87 2.04 -19.16
CA TYR A 173 -23.48 2.59 -17.86
C TYR A 173 -23.94 4.04 -17.78
N THR A 174 -24.45 4.47 -16.63
CA THR A 174 -24.68 5.89 -16.31
C THR A 174 -23.63 6.35 -15.32
N PHE A 175 -22.98 7.46 -15.65
CA PHE A 175 -22.00 8.15 -14.81
C PHE A 175 -22.67 9.39 -14.22
N VAL A 176 -22.49 9.62 -12.92
CA VAL A 176 -22.97 10.82 -12.21
C VAL A 176 -21.81 11.39 -11.40
N VAL A 177 -21.50 12.66 -11.62
CA VAL A 177 -20.47 13.38 -10.86
C VAL A 177 -21.03 13.71 -9.47
N GLU A 178 -20.65 12.98 -8.43
CA GLU A 178 -21.18 13.17 -7.06
C GLU A 178 -20.44 14.26 -6.30
N ALA A 179 -19.14 14.43 -6.55
CA ALA A 179 -18.34 15.45 -5.90
C ALA A 179 -17.24 15.98 -6.82
N THR A 180 -17.02 17.28 -6.79
CA THR A 180 -15.88 17.97 -7.43
C THR A 180 -15.20 18.86 -6.39
N ASP A 181 -13.92 19.16 -6.59
CA ASP A 181 -13.29 20.32 -5.99
C ASP A 181 -12.97 21.37 -7.07
N ARG A 182 -12.13 22.37 -6.75
CA ARG A 182 -11.79 23.45 -7.69
C ARG A 182 -11.05 22.99 -8.94
N LYS A 183 -10.39 21.82 -8.93
CA LYS A 183 -9.50 21.38 -10.00
C LYS A 183 -9.75 19.95 -10.49
N ARG A 184 -10.48 19.12 -9.73
CA ARG A 184 -10.69 17.71 -10.08
C ARG A 184 -12.08 17.21 -9.73
N ILE A 185 -12.50 16.17 -10.43
CA ILE A 185 -13.65 15.34 -10.05
C ILE A 185 -13.18 14.42 -8.92
N LYS A 186 -13.85 14.49 -7.76
CA LYS A 186 -13.50 13.72 -6.56
C LYS A 186 -14.17 12.36 -6.54
N GLN A 187 -15.47 12.30 -6.84
CA GLN A 187 -16.25 11.07 -6.78
C GLN A 187 -17.23 10.98 -7.94
N ILE A 188 -17.36 9.77 -8.47
CA ILE A 188 -18.26 9.44 -9.56
C ILE A 188 -19.09 8.23 -9.13
N LYS A 189 -20.40 8.36 -9.23
CA LYS A 189 -21.33 7.23 -9.11
C LYS A 189 -21.53 6.64 -10.49
N VAL A 190 -21.35 5.33 -10.61
CA VAL A 190 -21.61 4.58 -11.83
C VAL A 190 -22.70 3.57 -11.59
N THR A 191 -23.67 3.50 -12.50
CA THR A 191 -24.76 2.53 -12.48
C THR A 191 -24.75 1.73 -13.77
N LYS A 192 -24.66 0.41 -13.67
CA LYS A 192 -24.79 -0.52 -14.80
C LYS A 192 -26.26 -0.82 -15.03
N HIS A 193 -26.72 -0.61 -16.26
CA HIS A 193 -28.05 -1.01 -16.67
C HIS A 193 -27.99 -2.45 -17.17
N SER A 194 -28.77 -3.34 -16.56
CA SER A 194 -29.00 -4.67 -17.11
C SER A 194 -29.65 -4.53 -18.48
N LYS A 195 -29.08 -5.21 -19.48
CA LYS A 195 -29.81 -5.53 -20.71
C LYS A 195 -30.80 -6.64 -20.44
#